data_AF-A0A7L2SN26-F1
#
_entry.id   AF-A0A7L2SN26-F1
#
_cell.length_a   1.000
_cell.length_b   1.000
_cell.length_c   1.000
_cell.angle_alpha   90.00
_cell.angle_beta   90.00
_cell.angle_gamma   90.00
#
_symmetry.space_group_name_H-M   'P 1'
#
loop_
_entity.id
_entity.type
_entity.pdbx_description
1 polymer ?
#
loop_
_entity_poly.entity_id
_entity_poly.type
_entity_poly.pdbx_seq_one_letter_code
_entity_poly.pdbx_strand_id
1 'polypeptide(L)'
;IIAWALYYFYSSFSGTLPWASCDNPWNTPDCTNYFGESNVTWTNFSRSPAEEFYTRKVLEIQKSGGLYDIGGIRWQLLLCLFLIFTIVYFSLWKGVKTSGKVVWVTATLPYVVLLILLIRGATLPGAWRGVVFYLRPDWGKLLSTAVWVDAAAQIFFSLGPGFGVLLALASYNHFHNNCYR
;
A
#
# COMPACT_ATOMS: atom_id res chain seq x y z
N ILE A 1 -3.89 -6.99 -2.92
CA ILE A 1 -3.41 -5.67 -2.43
C ILE A 1 -4.32 -4.52 -2.84
N ILE A 2 -4.47 -4.17 -4.14
CA ILE A 2 -5.31 -3.03 -4.56
C ILE A 2 -6.78 -3.17 -4.09
N ALA A 3 -7.33 -4.39 -4.08
CA ALA A 3 -8.67 -4.65 -3.54
C ALA A 3 -8.79 -4.29 -2.04
N TRP A 4 -7.74 -4.51 -1.25
CA TRP A 4 -7.69 -4.08 0.14
C TRP A 4 -7.65 -2.56 0.24
N ALA A 5 -6.81 -1.90 -0.55
CA ALA A 5 -6.73 -0.44 -0.59
C ALA A 5 -8.07 0.21 -1.01
N LEU A 6 -8.77 -0.38 -1.99
CA LEU A 6 -10.10 0.06 -2.39
C LEU A 6 -11.14 -0.16 -1.28
N TYR A 7 -11.04 -1.27 -0.54
CA TYR A 7 -11.87 -1.51 0.63
C TYR A 7 -11.63 -0.45 1.72
N TYR A 8 -10.37 -0.14 2.03
CA TYR A 8 -10.00 0.96 2.93
C TYR A 8 -10.53 2.31 2.43
N PHE A 9 -10.38 2.60 1.14
CA PHE A 9 -10.88 3.83 0.53
C PHE A 9 -12.39 3.99 0.73
N TYR A 10 -13.16 2.93 0.49
CA TYR A 10 -14.60 2.94 0.75
C TYR A 10 -14.92 3.07 2.26
N SER A 11 -14.20 2.35 3.12
CA SER A 11 -14.37 2.44 4.57
C SER A 11 -13.99 3.81 5.17
N SER A 12 -13.19 4.61 4.47
CA SER A 12 -12.83 5.98 4.88
C SER A 12 -13.96 7.00 4.73
N PHE A 13 -15.07 6.65 4.07
CA PHE A 13 -16.23 7.56 3.95
C PHE A 13 -17.14 7.59 5.20
N SER A 14 -16.85 6.77 6.21
CA SER A 14 -17.55 6.80 7.49
C SER A 14 -17.21 8.07 8.30
N GLY A 15 -18.18 8.60 9.06
CA GLY A 15 -17.97 9.81 9.87
C GLY A 15 -16.88 9.67 10.92
N THR A 16 -16.73 8.47 11.49
CA THR A 16 -15.56 8.06 12.28
C THR A 16 -14.86 6.92 11.55
N LEU A 17 -13.52 6.96 11.52
CA LEU A 17 -12.73 5.93 10.85
C LEU A 17 -12.89 4.58 11.58
N PRO A 18 -13.16 3.46 10.89
CA PRO A 18 -13.39 2.16 11.52
C PRO A 18 -12.20 1.61 12.32
N TRP A 19 -11.00 2.13 12.07
CA TRP A 19 -9.77 1.78 12.78
C TRP A 19 -9.35 2.84 13.82
N ALA A 20 -10.25 3.76 14.19
CA ALA A 20 -9.96 4.77 15.21
C ALA A 20 -10.32 4.31 16.65
N SER A 21 -11.23 3.35 16.81
CA SER A 21 -11.72 2.90 18.11
C SER A 21 -11.77 1.37 18.26
N CYS A 22 -11.79 0.91 19.51
CA CYS A 22 -11.95 -0.51 19.84
C CYS A 22 -13.44 -0.95 19.90
N ASP A 23 -14.40 -0.05 19.74
CA ASP A 23 -15.84 -0.30 19.92
C ASP A 23 -16.52 -0.89 18.68
N ASN A 24 -15.88 -1.86 18.03
CA ASN A 24 -16.38 -2.45 16.79
C ASN A 24 -16.65 -3.95 16.96
N PRO A 25 -17.64 -4.52 16.23
CA PRO A 25 -18.02 -5.94 16.37
C PRO A 25 -16.92 -6.96 16.05
N TRP A 26 -15.87 -6.56 15.35
CA TRP A 26 -14.76 -7.44 14.96
C TRP A 26 -13.60 -7.44 15.94
N ASN A 27 -13.57 -6.49 16.88
CA ASN A 27 -12.47 -6.33 17.82
C ASN A 27 -12.55 -7.35 18.95
N THR A 28 -11.39 -7.76 19.46
CA THR A 28 -11.28 -8.66 20.61
C THR A 28 -11.08 -7.87 21.92
N PRO A 29 -11.17 -8.54 23.09
CA PRO A 29 -10.80 -7.92 24.37
C PRO A 29 -9.34 -7.44 24.42
N ASP A 30 -8.47 -7.93 23.53
CA ASP A 30 -7.07 -7.54 23.45
C ASP A 30 -6.86 -6.22 22.68
N CYS A 31 -7.92 -5.64 22.11
CA CYS A 31 -7.86 -4.34 21.45
C CYS A 31 -7.64 -3.23 22.48
N THR A 32 -6.55 -2.48 22.34
CA THR A 32 -6.19 -1.38 23.24
C THR A 32 -5.92 -0.11 22.45
N ASN A 33 -6.61 0.99 22.81
CA ASN A 33 -6.46 2.26 22.13
C ASN A 33 -5.46 3.18 22.84
N TYR A 34 -4.25 3.25 22.30
CA TYR A 34 -3.14 4.04 22.87
C TYR A 34 -3.38 5.56 22.82
N PHE A 35 -4.18 6.06 21.87
CA PHE A 35 -4.35 7.51 21.69
C PHE A 35 -5.42 8.13 22.61
N GLY A 36 -6.28 7.31 23.22
CA GLY A 36 -7.41 7.78 24.02
C GLY A 36 -7.16 7.81 25.53
N GLU A 37 -6.26 6.98 26.04
CA GLU A 37 -6.09 6.77 27.49
C GLU A 37 -4.62 6.84 27.91
N SER A 38 -4.33 7.58 28.98
CA SER A 38 -2.96 7.85 29.45
C SER A 38 -2.36 6.74 30.31
N ASN A 39 -3.18 5.80 30.81
CA ASN A 39 -2.77 4.72 31.73
C ASN A 39 -2.92 3.33 31.10
N VAL A 40 -2.43 3.15 29.87
CA VAL A 40 -2.50 1.87 29.16
C VAL A 40 -1.16 1.14 29.25
N THR A 41 -1.18 -0.08 29.78
CA THR A 41 -0.03 -0.99 29.74
C THR A 41 -0.13 -1.90 28.52
N TRP A 42 0.86 -1.82 27.62
CA TRP A 42 0.90 -2.69 26.44
C TRP A 42 1.49 -4.05 26.82
N THR A 43 0.74 -5.12 26.51
CA THR A 43 1.21 -6.50 26.69
C THR A 43 1.55 -7.13 25.34
N ASN A 44 2.18 -8.30 25.34
CA ASN A 44 2.48 -9.03 24.11
C ASN A 44 1.20 -9.48 23.35
N PHE A 45 0.06 -9.52 24.03
CA PHE A 45 -1.23 -9.90 23.43
C PHE A 45 -2.02 -8.70 22.95
N SER A 46 -1.71 -7.50 23.46
CA SER A 46 -2.39 -6.26 23.11
C SER A 46 -2.25 -5.95 21.62
N ARG A 47 -3.36 -5.60 20.98
CA ARG A 47 -3.44 -5.23 19.56
C ARG A 47 -4.01 -3.83 19.39
N SER A 48 -3.55 -3.12 18.36
CA SER A 48 -4.07 -1.79 18.04
C SER A 48 -5.39 -1.89 17.27
N PRO A 49 -6.28 -0.87 17.35
CA PRO A 49 -7.52 -0.85 16.56
C PRO A 49 -7.28 -1.00 15.06
N ALA A 50 -6.19 -0.42 14.54
CA ALA A 50 -5.82 -0.52 13.13
C ALA A 50 -5.32 -1.91 12.74
N GLU A 51 -4.58 -2.57 13.63
CA GLU A 51 -4.15 -3.95 13.42
C GLU A 51 -5.34 -4.92 13.44
N GLU A 52 -6.24 -4.77 14.40
CA GLU A 52 -7.47 -5.56 14.49
C GLU A 52 -8.38 -5.33 13.28
N PHE A 53 -8.49 -4.08 12.83
CA PHE A 53 -9.24 -3.79 11.61
C PHE A 53 -8.62 -4.51 10.40
N TYR A 54 -7.30 -4.45 10.21
CA TYR A 54 -6.68 -5.12 9.07
C TYR A 54 -6.81 -6.65 9.15
N THR A 55 -6.45 -7.24 10.29
CA THR A 55 -6.40 -8.70 10.45
C THR A 55 -7.78 -9.31 10.53
N ARG A 56 -8.67 -8.74 11.36
CA ARG A 56 -9.98 -9.33 11.65
C ARG A 56 -11.10 -8.86 10.78
N LYS A 57 -11.07 -7.60 10.32
CA LYS A 57 -12.10 -7.06 9.45
C LYS A 57 -11.73 -7.13 7.99
N VAL A 58 -10.57 -6.63 7.56
CA VAL A 58 -10.24 -6.59 6.11
C VAL A 58 -9.92 -8.00 5.61
N LEU A 59 -8.95 -8.66 6.25
CA LEU A 59 -8.47 -9.98 5.83
C LEU A 59 -9.34 -11.14 6.32
N GLU A 60 -9.91 -11.03 7.52
CA GLU A 60 -10.52 -12.16 8.25
C GLU A 60 -9.57 -13.36 8.44
N ILE A 61 -8.29 -13.09 8.67
CA ILE A 61 -7.24 -14.11 8.74
C ILE A 61 -7.45 -15.11 9.88
N GLN A 62 -8.13 -14.71 10.96
CA GLN A 62 -8.53 -15.56 12.08
C GLN A 62 -9.46 -16.71 11.69
N LYS A 63 -10.07 -16.67 10.50
CA LYS A 63 -10.90 -17.77 9.99
C LYS A 63 -10.08 -18.83 9.25
N SER A 64 -8.79 -18.60 9.04
CA SER A 64 -7.87 -19.54 8.41
C SER A 64 -7.09 -20.32 9.48
N GLY A 65 -6.98 -21.64 9.30
CA GLY A 65 -6.11 -22.51 10.10
C GLY A 65 -4.64 -22.46 9.67
N GLY A 66 -4.32 -21.73 8.59
CA GLY A 66 -2.98 -21.56 8.04
C GLY A 66 -2.97 -21.75 6.53
N LEU A 67 -1.82 -22.13 5.97
CA LEU A 67 -1.68 -22.28 4.52
C LEU A 67 -2.50 -23.46 3.95
N TYR A 68 -2.73 -24.50 4.75
CA TYR A 68 -3.51 -25.69 4.35
C TYR A 68 -5.02 -25.50 4.51
N ASP A 69 -5.43 -24.50 5.29
CA ASP A 69 -6.83 -24.13 5.48
C ASP A 69 -6.93 -22.60 5.45
N ILE A 70 -7.05 -22.06 4.24
CA ILE A 70 -7.10 -20.62 3.98
C ILE A 70 -8.47 -20.01 4.34
N GLY A 71 -9.46 -20.82 4.74
CA GLY A 71 -10.82 -20.38 4.99
C GLY A 71 -11.62 -20.06 3.72
N GLY A 72 -12.70 -19.31 3.89
CA GLY A 72 -13.63 -18.95 2.81
C GLY A 72 -13.29 -17.65 2.07
N ILE A 73 -13.94 -17.44 0.92
CA ILE A 73 -13.78 -16.21 0.13
C ILE A 73 -14.50 -15.03 0.79
N ARG A 74 -13.76 -13.94 1.00
CA ARG A 74 -14.31 -12.65 1.43
C ARG A 74 -15.06 -11.94 0.31
N TRP A 75 -16.38 -12.04 0.30
CA TRP A 75 -17.24 -11.47 -0.75
C TRP A 75 -17.05 -9.97 -0.98
N GLN A 76 -16.78 -9.17 0.06
CA GLN A 76 -16.51 -7.75 -0.10
C GLN A 76 -15.23 -7.50 -0.90
N LEU A 77 -14.18 -8.27 -0.62
CA LEU A 77 -12.93 -8.20 -1.38
C LEU A 77 -13.09 -8.74 -2.79
N LEU A 78 -13.93 -9.76 -2.99
CA LEU A 78 -14.30 -10.26 -4.32
C LEU A 78 -14.96 -9.16 -5.16
N LEU A 79 -15.90 -8.39 -4.57
CA LEU A 79 -16.53 -7.25 -5.24
C LEU A 79 -15.52 -6.13 -5.55
N CYS A 80 -14.64 -5.78 -4.60
CA CYS A 80 -13.57 -4.83 -4.86
C CYS A 80 -12.65 -5.29 -5.99
N LEU A 81 -12.29 -6.58 -6.02
CA LEU A 81 -11.45 -7.17 -7.06
C LEU A 81 -12.16 -7.15 -8.41
N PHE A 82 -13.43 -7.53 -8.46
CA PHE A 82 -14.26 -7.47 -9.66
C PHE A 82 -14.28 -6.04 -10.23
N LEU A 83 -14.55 -5.03 -9.40
CA LEU A 83 -14.55 -3.63 -9.82
C LEU A 83 -13.18 -3.20 -10.38
N ILE A 84 -12.07 -3.60 -9.74
CA ILE A 84 -10.72 -3.30 -10.24
C ILE A 84 -10.50 -3.91 -11.61
N PHE A 85 -10.86 -5.19 -11.81
CA PHE A 85 -10.73 -5.84 -13.12
C PHE A 85 -11.59 -5.17 -14.18
N THR A 86 -12.81 -4.74 -13.84
CA THR A 86 -13.67 -3.97 -14.74
C THR A 86 -13.00 -2.66 -15.16
N ILE A 87 -12.42 -1.90 -14.22
CA ILE A 87 -11.71 -0.65 -14.51
C ILE A 87 -10.48 -0.89 -15.39
N VAL A 88 -9.68 -1.91 -15.07
CA VAL A 88 -8.49 -2.28 -15.86
C VAL A 88 -8.89 -2.70 -17.28
N TYR A 89 -9.94 -3.52 -17.41
CA TYR A 89 -10.47 -3.94 -18.70
C TYR A 89 -10.85 -2.73 -19.56
N PHE A 90 -11.67 -1.80 -19.07
CA PHE A 90 -12.05 -0.61 -19.83
C PHE A 90 -10.87 0.33 -20.13
N SER A 91 -9.87 0.36 -19.26
CA SER A 91 -8.64 1.16 -19.48
C SER A 91 -7.82 0.61 -20.66
N LEU A 92 -7.81 -0.71 -20.84
CA LEU A 92 -7.00 -1.41 -21.85
C LEU A 92 -7.75 -1.76 -23.13
N TRP A 93 -9.08 -1.86 -23.11
CA TRP A 93 -9.88 -2.43 -24.21
C TRP A 93 -9.65 -1.72 -25.56
N LYS A 94 -9.49 -0.39 -25.58
CA LYS A 94 -9.21 0.37 -26.81
C LYS A 94 -7.70 0.55 -27.09
N GLY A 95 -6.86 -0.26 -26.44
CA GLY A 95 -5.41 -0.31 -26.62
C GLY A 95 -4.65 0.88 -26.03
N VAL A 96 -3.45 1.11 -26.54
CA VAL A 96 -2.50 2.12 -26.01
C VAL A 96 -3.02 3.56 -26.05
N LYS A 97 -3.96 3.87 -26.94
CA LYS A 97 -4.56 5.22 -27.04
C LYS A 97 -5.45 5.54 -25.82
N THR A 98 -6.21 4.58 -25.29
CA THR A 98 -7.00 4.81 -24.07
C THR A 98 -6.16 4.64 -22.82
N SER A 99 -5.27 3.65 -22.80
CA SER A 99 -4.34 3.45 -21.70
C SER A 99 -3.52 4.73 -21.44
N GLY A 100 -2.98 5.35 -22.49
CA GLY A 100 -2.26 6.63 -22.38
C GLY A 100 -3.08 7.75 -21.73
N LYS A 101 -4.39 7.86 -22.03
CA LYS A 101 -5.28 8.85 -21.40
C LYS A 101 -5.54 8.56 -19.92
N VAL A 102 -5.70 7.30 -19.55
CA VAL A 102 -5.88 6.89 -18.14
C VAL A 102 -4.60 7.17 -17.33
N VAL A 103 -3.43 6.90 -17.92
CA VAL A 103 -2.12 7.13 -17.30
C VAL A 103 -1.88 8.59 -16.92
N TRP A 104 -2.43 9.56 -17.67
CA TRP A 104 -2.35 10.97 -17.29
C TRP A 104 -2.89 11.25 -15.89
N VAL A 105 -3.89 10.50 -15.42
CA VAL A 105 -4.41 10.63 -14.05
C VAL A 105 -3.68 9.68 -13.11
N THR A 106 -3.55 8.41 -13.46
CA THR A 106 -3.03 7.39 -12.54
C THR A 106 -1.54 7.54 -12.24
N ALA A 107 -0.75 8.14 -13.13
CA ALA A 107 0.67 8.42 -12.89
C ALA A 107 0.91 9.77 -12.20
N THR A 108 0.03 10.77 -12.37
CA THR A 108 0.24 12.12 -11.80
C THR A 108 -0.37 12.27 -10.40
N LEU A 109 -1.55 11.69 -10.16
CA LEU A 109 -2.25 11.77 -8.89
C LEU A 109 -1.41 11.30 -7.68
N PRO A 110 -0.61 10.22 -7.76
CA PRO A 110 0.26 9.82 -6.66
C PRO A 110 1.22 10.92 -6.21
N TYR A 111 1.78 11.72 -7.13
CA TYR A 111 2.67 12.83 -6.78
C TYR A 111 1.94 13.95 -6.03
N VAL A 112 0.69 14.25 -6.43
CA VAL A 112 -0.16 15.22 -5.71
C VAL A 112 -0.46 14.74 -4.30
N VAL A 113 -0.84 13.47 -4.14
CA VAL A 113 -1.10 12.88 -2.82
C VAL A 113 0.17 12.85 -1.96
N LEU A 114 1.32 12.45 -2.52
CA LEU A 114 2.61 12.47 -1.84
C LEU A 114 2.99 13.87 -1.39
N LEU A 115 2.74 14.90 -2.19
CA LEU A 115 2.99 16.29 -1.81
C LEU A 115 2.11 16.73 -0.64
N ILE A 116 0.82 16.40 -0.66
CA ILE A 116 -0.11 16.70 0.44
C ILE A 116 0.35 15.98 1.72
N LEU A 117 0.71 14.70 1.62
CA LEU A 117 1.20 13.91 2.74
C LEU A 117 2.56 14.42 3.24
N LEU A 118 3.43 14.92 2.37
CA LEU A 118 4.71 15.51 2.74
C LEU A 118 4.51 16.79 3.54
N ILE A 119 3.66 17.71 3.05
CA ILE A 119 3.34 18.97 3.75
C ILE A 119 2.70 18.66 5.11
N ARG A 120 1.71 17.76 5.13
CA ARG A 120 1.06 17.35 6.38
C ARG A 120 2.04 16.67 7.34
N GLY A 121 2.89 15.77 6.84
CA GLY A 121 3.89 15.06 7.63
C GLY A 121 4.94 15.99 8.22
N ALA A 122 5.44 16.94 7.43
CA ALA A 122 6.44 17.91 7.85
C ALA A 122 5.91 18.91 8.91
N THR A 123 4.61 19.18 8.90
CA THR A 123 3.96 20.09 9.88
C THR A 123 3.56 19.41 11.18
N LEU A 124 3.67 18.08 11.30
CA LEU A 124 3.34 17.36 12.53
C LEU A 124 4.42 17.54 13.61
N PRO A 125 4.03 17.69 14.88
CA PRO A 125 4.99 17.80 15.98
C PRO A 125 5.83 16.53 16.08
N GLY A 126 7.15 16.69 16.19
CA GLY A 126 8.08 15.57 16.32
C GLY A 126 8.45 14.85 15.02
N ALA A 127 7.99 15.31 13.85
CA ALA A 127 8.31 14.72 12.54
C ALA A 127 9.82 14.59 12.28
N TRP A 128 10.62 15.52 12.80
CA TRP A 128 12.09 15.50 12.66
C TRP A 128 12.74 14.21 13.15
N ARG A 129 12.17 13.53 14.17
CA ARG A 129 12.72 12.28 14.72
C ARG A 129 12.72 11.17 13.67
N GLY A 130 11.63 11.07 12.90
CA GLY A 130 11.51 10.11 11.80
C GLY A 130 12.49 10.40 10.66
N VAL A 131 12.67 11.68 10.31
CA VAL A 131 13.63 12.10 9.28
C VAL A 131 15.07 11.77 9.69
N VAL A 132 15.44 12.05 10.94
CA VAL A 132 16.77 11.70 11.47
C VAL A 132 16.97 10.19 11.46
N PHE A 133 15.98 9.41 11.90
CA PHE A 133 16.07 7.95 11.86
C PHE A 133 16.25 7.41 10.42
N TYR A 134 15.52 7.97 9.45
CA TYR A 134 15.60 7.54 8.05
C TYR A 134 16.93 7.89 7.38
N LEU A 135 17.49 9.07 7.65
CA LEU A 135 18.68 9.58 6.96
C LEU A 135 20.00 9.36 7.72
N ARG A 136 19.96 8.90 8.97
CA ARG A 136 21.19 8.68 9.76
C ARG A 136 21.99 7.52 9.14
N PRO A 137 23.19 7.78 8.60
CA PRO A 137 23.97 6.74 7.96
C PRO A 137 24.61 5.82 8.99
N ASP A 138 24.57 4.51 8.73
CA ASP A 138 25.34 3.49 9.43
C ASP A 138 26.34 2.85 8.45
N TRP A 139 27.55 3.42 8.40
CA TRP A 139 28.60 3.01 7.46
C TRP A 139 29.06 1.57 7.68
N GLY A 140 28.91 1.02 8.89
CA GLY A 140 29.26 -0.37 9.18
C GLY A 140 28.40 -1.36 8.38
N LYS A 141 27.15 -0.99 8.06
CA LYS A 141 26.24 -1.83 7.27
C LYS A 141 26.70 -2.00 5.82
N LEU A 142 27.41 -1.02 5.25
CA LEU A 142 27.88 -1.10 3.86
C LEU A 142 28.93 -2.19 3.63
N LEU A 143 29.61 -2.64 4.69
CA LEU A 143 30.55 -3.77 4.63
C LEU A 143 29.84 -5.12 4.46
N SER A 144 28.53 -5.19 4.74
CA SER A 144 27.74 -6.40 4.55
C SER A 144 27.33 -6.55 3.08
N THR A 145 27.61 -7.72 2.50
CA THR A 145 27.19 -8.05 1.13
C THR A 145 25.67 -8.05 0.95
N ALA A 146 24.92 -8.35 2.01
CA ALA A 146 23.46 -8.36 1.97
C ALA A 146 22.88 -6.99 1.55
N VAL A 147 23.45 -5.89 2.03
CA VAL A 147 22.98 -4.53 1.68
C VAL A 147 23.09 -4.25 0.18
N TRP A 148 24.13 -4.78 -0.47
CA TRP A 148 24.32 -4.63 -1.91
C TRP A 148 23.38 -5.53 -2.72
N VAL A 149 23.12 -6.75 -2.24
CA VAL A 149 22.12 -7.64 -2.85
C VAL A 149 20.73 -7.00 -2.76
N ASP A 150 20.36 -6.46 -1.59
CA ASP A 150 19.09 -5.77 -1.39
C ASP A 150 18.98 -4.51 -2.26
N ALA A 151 20.06 -3.72 -2.36
CA ALA A 151 20.09 -2.54 -3.22
C ALA A 151 19.94 -2.90 -4.72
N ALA A 152 20.62 -3.96 -5.17
CA ALA A 152 20.52 -4.46 -6.54
C ALA A 152 19.12 -5.00 -6.84
N ALA A 153 18.53 -5.78 -5.91
CA ALA A 153 17.16 -6.26 -6.03
C ALA A 153 16.17 -5.08 -6.07
N GLN A 154 16.34 -4.09 -5.20
CA GLN A 154 15.48 -2.91 -5.14
C GLN A 154 15.48 -2.14 -6.47
N ILE A 155 16.65 -1.84 -7.05
CA ILE A 155 16.71 -1.10 -8.33
C ILE A 155 16.15 -1.93 -9.48
N PHE A 156 16.42 -3.23 -9.50
CA PHE A 156 15.93 -4.15 -10.54
C PHE A 156 14.40 -4.24 -10.51
N PHE A 157 13.78 -4.52 -9.36
CA PHE A 157 12.32 -4.64 -9.26
C PHE A 157 11.61 -3.28 -9.35
N SER A 158 12.27 -2.17 -8.98
CA SER A 158 11.69 -0.83 -9.12
C SER A 158 11.65 -0.37 -10.58
N LEU A 159 12.66 -0.68 -11.40
CA LEU A 159 12.69 -0.33 -12.82
C LEU A 159 11.98 -1.37 -13.70
N GLY A 160 12.01 -2.64 -13.29
CA GLY A 160 11.42 -3.76 -14.00
C GLY A 160 11.96 -4.04 -15.41
N PRO A 161 13.28 -3.96 -15.68
CA PRO A 161 13.83 -4.33 -16.98
C PRO A 161 13.63 -5.83 -17.26
N GLY A 162 13.45 -6.21 -18.52
CA GLY A 162 13.32 -7.61 -18.92
C GLY A 162 11.92 -8.24 -18.75
N PHE A 163 10.95 -7.54 -18.15
CA PHE A 163 9.57 -8.04 -18.02
C PHE A 163 8.70 -7.88 -19.29
N GLY A 164 9.27 -7.38 -20.39
CA GLY A 164 8.55 -7.19 -21.66
C GLY A 164 7.61 -5.98 -21.72
N VAL A 165 7.23 -5.40 -20.58
CA VAL A 165 6.35 -4.20 -20.54
C VAL A 165 6.99 -3.01 -21.26
N LEU A 166 8.27 -2.70 -20.95
CA LEU A 166 9.00 -1.61 -21.62
C LEU A 166 9.16 -1.87 -23.12
N LEU A 167 9.39 -3.13 -23.51
CA LEU A 167 9.49 -3.52 -24.92
C LEU A 167 8.16 -3.29 -25.66
N ALA A 168 7.05 -3.72 -25.06
CA ALA A 168 5.71 -3.52 -25.63
C ALA A 168 5.33 -2.04 -25.72
N LEU A 169 5.71 -1.22 -24.73
CA LEU A 169 5.48 0.23 -24.79
C LEU A 169 6.34 0.89 -25.88
N ALA A 170 7.62 0.50 -25.98
CA ALA A 170 8.54 1.03 -26.98
C ALA A 170 8.12 0.67 -28.41
N SER A 171 7.49 -0.48 -28.65
CA SER A 171 7.07 -0.91 -30.00
C SER A 171 5.98 -0.04 -30.62
N TYR A 172 5.27 0.78 -29.82
CA TYR A 172 4.29 1.75 -30.32
C TYR A 172 4.88 3.15 -30.56
N ASN A 173 6.17 3.35 -30.31
CA ASN A 173 6.83 4.64 -30.49
C ASN A 173 7.30 4.87 -31.94
N HIS A 174 7.53 6.12 -32.32
CA HIS A 174 8.10 6.44 -33.63
C HIS A 174 9.54 5.93 -33.75
N PHE A 175 9.91 5.44 -34.94
CA PHE A 175 11.23 4.85 -35.19
C PHE A 175 12.39 5.83 -34.95
N HIS A 176 12.20 7.12 -35.26
CA HIS A 176 13.21 8.17 -35.05
C HIS A 176 13.03 8.92 -33.72
N ASN A 177 12.22 8.41 -32.78
CA ASN A 177 12.10 9.03 -31.47
C ASN A 177 13.38 8.79 -30.65
N ASN A 178 13.94 9.85 -30.06
CA ASN A 178 15.07 9.70 -29.15
C ASN A 178 14.62 8.98 -27.87
N CYS A 179 15.05 7.73 -27.69
CA CYS A 179 14.73 6.89 -26.54
C CYS A 179 15.80 6.89 -25.43
N TYR A 180 16.92 7.60 -25.63
CA TYR A 180 17.99 7.72 -24.64
C TYR A 180 17.72 8.83 -23.61
N ARG A 181 16.94 9.85 -23.99
CA ARG A 181 16.56 10.99 -23.13
C ARG A 181 15.32 10.67 -22.31
#